data_AF-R9KCB4-F1
#
_entry.id   AF-R9KCB4-F1
#
_cell.length_a   1.000
_cell.length_b   1.000
_cell.length_c   1.000
_cell.angle_alpha   90.00
_cell.angle_beta   90.00
_cell.angle_gamma   90.00
#
_symmetry.space_group_name_H-M   'P 1'
#
loop_
_entity.id
_entity.type
_entity.pdbx_description
1 polymer ?
#
loop_
_entity_poly.entity_id
_entity_poly.type
_entity_poly.pdbx_seq_one_letter_code
_entity_poly.pdbx_strand_id
1 'polypeptide(L)'
;MFNYLIIFGCGAITYLLAEKCSNKTSPNWYSALITFLMCAMLNMVTTYLILSPFGRITRVDTVDGITEISYGSSAIFLAIIIALLWGIAFGFIKKNVDIKAQINKK
;
A
#
# COMPACT_ATOMS: atom_id res chain seq x y z
N MET A 1 2.60 8.16 -15.15
CA MET A 1 1.56 7.12 -15.33
C MET A 1 1.87 5.78 -14.66
N PHE A 2 3.05 5.16 -14.88
CA PHE A 2 3.39 3.87 -14.24
C PHE A 2 3.40 3.90 -12.70
N ASN A 3 3.76 5.03 -12.08
CA ASN A 3 3.80 5.17 -10.62
C ASN A 3 2.45 4.92 -9.94
N TYR A 4 1.35 5.37 -10.54
CA TYR A 4 0.01 5.09 -10.01
C TYR A 4 -0.33 3.61 -10.09
N LEU A 5 0.03 2.95 -11.19
CA LEU A 5 -0.20 1.53 -11.38
C LEU A 5 0.63 0.68 -10.40
N ILE A 6 1.85 1.14 -10.07
CA ILE A 6 2.70 0.55 -9.04
C ILE A 6 2.06 0.72 -7.66
N ILE A 7 1.64 1.93 -7.29
CA ILE A 7 1.07 2.23 -5.96
C ILE A 7 -0.23 1.46 -5.74
N PHE A 8 -1.19 1.58 -6.66
CA PHE A 8 -2.50 0.93 -6.54
C PHE A 8 -2.40 -0.59 -6.77
N GLY A 9 -1.54 -1.03 -7.70
CA GLY A 9 -1.30 -2.46 -7.93
C GLY A 9 -0.67 -3.15 -6.73
N CYS A 10 0.36 -2.55 -6.13
CA CYS A 10 0.98 -3.08 -4.91
C CYS A 10 -0.01 -3.03 -3.73
N GLY A 11 -0.79 -1.95 -3.60
CA GLY A 11 -1.88 -1.88 -2.64
C GLY A 11 -2.90 -3.01 -2.78
N ALA A 12 -3.25 -3.37 -4.02
CA ALA A 12 -4.18 -4.46 -4.31
C ALA A 12 -3.59 -5.82 -3.90
N ILE A 13 -2.32 -6.05 -4.22
CA ILE A 13 -1.60 -7.27 -3.84
C ILE A 13 -1.59 -7.42 -2.32
N THR A 14 -1.21 -6.38 -1.58
CA THR A 14 -1.20 -6.39 -0.12
C THR A 14 -2.58 -6.66 0.46
N TYR A 15 -3.62 -5.99 -0.04
CA TYR A 15 -4.99 -6.18 0.41
C TYR A 15 -5.49 -7.60 0.19
N LEU A 16 -5.38 -8.11 -1.05
CA LEU A 16 -5.83 -9.46 -1.41
C LEU A 16 -5.07 -10.54 -0.64
N LEU A 17 -3.76 -10.36 -0.46
CA LEU A 17 -2.93 -11.29 0.28
C LEU A 17 -3.28 -11.28 1.77
N ALA A 18 -3.54 -10.11 2.35
CA ALA A 18 -4.00 -9.99 3.74
C ALA A 18 -5.35 -10.69 3.97
N GLU A 19 -6.33 -10.51 3.08
CA GLU A 19 -7.63 -11.21 3.18
C GLU A 19 -7.48 -12.73 3.04
N LYS A 20 -6.66 -13.19 2.09
CA LYS A 20 -6.41 -14.61 1.86
C LYS A 20 -5.66 -15.26 3.03
N CYS A 21 -4.68 -14.58 3.61
CA CYS A 21 -3.93 -15.09 4.75
C CYS A 21 -4.75 -15.06 6.05
N SER A 22 -5.64 -14.08 6.22
CA SER A 22 -6.46 -13.96 7.42
C SER A 22 -7.74 -14.79 7.38
N ASN A 23 -8.15 -15.30 6.21
CA ASN A 23 -9.48 -15.91 5.98
C ASN A 23 -10.64 -15.04 6.46
N LYS A 24 -10.45 -13.71 6.48
CA LYS A 24 -11.44 -12.74 6.93
C LYS A 24 -11.62 -11.71 5.83
N THR A 25 -12.84 -11.62 5.31
CA THR A 25 -13.22 -10.59 4.35
C THR A 25 -13.73 -9.35 5.07
N SER A 26 -13.56 -8.20 4.44
CA SER A 26 -14.15 -6.95 4.95
C SER A 26 -15.68 -7.03 4.91
N PRO A 27 -16.39 -6.66 5.99
CA PRO A 27 -17.85 -6.84 6.06
C PRO A 27 -18.63 -5.90 5.13
N ASN A 28 -18.07 -4.74 4.79
CA ASN A 28 -18.72 -3.71 3.97
C ASN A 28 -17.79 -3.23 2.85
N TRP A 29 -18.36 -2.87 1.69
CA TRP A 29 -17.61 -2.37 0.52
C TRP A 29 -16.81 -1.09 0.83
N TYR A 30 -17.36 -0.18 1.64
CA TYR A 30 -16.68 1.04 2.05
C TYR A 30 -15.47 0.76 2.95
N SER A 31 -15.60 -0.23 3.85
CA SER A 31 -14.50 -0.69 4.70
C SER A 31 -13.39 -1.35 3.88
N ALA A 32 -13.76 -2.10 2.84
CA ALA A 32 -12.81 -2.70 1.90
C ALA A 32 -12.02 -1.62 1.15
N LEU A 33 -12.70 -0.58 0.66
CA LEU A 33 -12.07 0.53 -0.06
C LEU A 33 -11.11 1.34 0.84
N ILE A 34 -11.50 1.63 2.08
CA ILE A 34 -10.60 2.27 3.05
C ILE A 34 -9.38 1.40 3.33
N THR A 35 -9.57 0.10 3.57
CA THR A 35 -8.47 -0.82 3.88
C THR A 35 -7.50 -0.91 2.71
N PHE A 36 -8.02 -0.99 1.48
CA PHE A 36 -7.23 -0.95 0.26
C PHE A 36 -6.40 0.34 0.15
N LEU A 37 -7.02 1.50 0.35
CA LEU A 37 -6.33 2.79 0.32
C LEU A 37 -5.24 2.88 1.38
N MET A 38 -5.51 2.40 2.59
CA MET A 38 -4.51 2.33 3.67
C MET A 38 -3.32 1.43 3.29
N CYS A 39 -3.58 0.25 2.72
CA CYS A 39 -2.51 -0.63 2.23
C CYS A 39 -1.69 0.04 1.11
N ALA A 40 -2.34 0.74 0.17
CA ALA A 40 -1.66 1.45 -0.90
C ALA A 40 -0.78 2.60 -0.37
N MET A 41 -1.31 3.42 0.54
CA MET A 41 -0.54 4.49 1.20
C MET A 41 0.66 3.93 1.97
N LEU A 42 0.47 2.84 2.69
CA LEU A 42 1.52 2.24 3.50
C LEU A 42 2.63 1.65 2.63
N ASN A 43 2.30 0.97 1.53
CA ASN A 43 3.28 0.54 0.54
C ASN A 43 4.03 1.72 -0.08
N MET A 44 3.33 2.81 -0.41
CA MET A 44 3.93 4.01 -0.98
C MET A 44 4.94 4.63 0.01
N VAL A 45 4.55 4.83 1.26
CA VAL A 45 5.42 5.41 2.31
C VAL A 45 6.62 4.50 2.56
N THR A 46 6.41 3.19 2.68
CA THR A 46 7.50 2.23 2.94
C THR A 46 8.48 2.20 1.76
N THR A 47 7.97 2.15 0.53
CA THR A 47 8.79 2.15 -0.69
C THR A 47 9.58 3.45 -0.82
N TYR A 48 8.95 4.60 -0.52
CA TYR A 48 9.61 5.90 -0.50
C TYR A 48 10.73 5.95 0.55
N LEU A 49 10.45 5.54 1.79
CA LEU A 49 11.44 5.54 2.87
C LEU A 49 12.62 4.61 2.59
N ILE A 50 12.38 3.46 1.97
CA ILE A 50 13.46 2.53 1.62
C ILE A 50 14.29 3.06 0.45
N LEU A 51 13.67 3.65 -0.59
CA LEU A 51 14.40 4.10 -1.79
C LEU A 51 15.06 5.47 -1.65
N SER A 52 14.54 6.34 -0.77
CA SER A 52 15.06 7.68 -0.51
C SER A 52 16.55 7.71 -0.17
N PRO A 53 17.07 6.90 0.77
CA PRO A 53 18.49 6.92 1.12
C PRO A 53 19.41 6.40 0.01
N PHE A 54 18.91 5.63 -0.95
CA PHE A 54 19.70 5.12 -2.08
C PHE A 54 19.74 6.08 -3.28
N GLY A 55 19.16 7.28 -3.18
CA GLY A 55 19.11 8.25 -4.27
C GLY A 55 18.33 7.76 -5.50
N ARG A 56 17.49 6.74 -5.34
CA ARG A 56 16.70 6.12 -6.43
C ARG A 56 15.34 6.78 -6.64
N ILE A 57 15.13 7.93 -6.01
CA ILE A 57 13.94 8.74 -6.11
C ILE A 57 14.35 10.06 -6.74
N THR A 58 13.89 10.33 -7.97
CA THR A 58 14.08 11.63 -8.60
C THR A 58 12.84 12.46 -8.37
N ARG A 59 13.00 13.59 -7.68
CA ARG A 59 11.99 14.65 -7.68
C ARG A 59 12.11 15.36 -9.02
N VAL A 60 11.03 15.32 -9.79
CA VAL A 60 10.91 16.06 -11.04
C VAL A 60 9.89 17.15 -10.77
N ASP A 61 10.35 18.38 -10.66
CA ASP A 61 9.44 19.52 -10.58
C ASP A 61 8.87 19.76 -11.97
N THR A 62 7.57 19.53 -12.14
CA THR A 62 6.89 19.92 -13.37
C THR A 62 6.77 21.44 -13.43
N VAL A 63 6.68 21.97 -14.65
CA VAL A 63 6.64 23.42 -14.95
C VAL A 63 5.52 24.15 -14.20
N ASP A 64 4.48 23.42 -13.77
CA ASP A 64 3.34 23.92 -13.00
C ASP A 64 3.56 23.94 -11.47
N GLY A 65 4.79 23.69 -10.99
CA GLY A 65 5.13 23.67 -9.56
C GLY A 65 4.65 22.44 -8.80
N ILE A 66 4.19 21.40 -9.52
CA ILE A 66 3.85 20.11 -8.94
C ILE A 66 5.14 19.29 -8.87
N THR A 67 5.55 18.85 -7.67
CA THR A 67 6.68 17.93 -7.55
C THR A 67 6.21 16.50 -7.81
N GLU A 68 6.59 15.94 -8.96
CA GLU A 68 6.37 14.52 -9.24
C GLU A 68 7.52 13.67 -8.70
N ILE A 69 7.16 12.60 -8.01
CA ILE A 69 8.12 11.58 -7.60
C ILE A 69 8.24 10.57 -8.73
N SER A 70 9.39 10.55 -9.40
CA SER A 70 9.70 9.58 -10.44
C SER A 70 10.50 8.42 -9.85
N TYR A 71 10.01 7.21 -10.10
CA TYR A 71 10.60 5.96 -9.63
C TYR A 71 11.29 5.26 -10.80
N GLY A 72 12.56 4.89 -10.63
CA GLY A 72 13.27 4.06 -11.59
C GLY A 72 12.69 2.63 -11.65
N SER A 73 12.99 1.86 -12.71
CA SER A 73 12.49 0.49 -12.90
C SER A 73 12.77 -0.45 -11.71
N SER A 74 13.88 -0.25 -11.00
CA SER A 74 14.21 -1.00 -9.78
C SER A 74 13.25 -0.80 -8.62
N ALA A 75 12.51 0.31 -8.58
CA ALA A 75 11.50 0.58 -7.57
C ALA A 75 10.29 -0.33 -7.70
N ILE A 76 9.98 -0.82 -8.91
CA ILE A 76 8.85 -1.71 -9.18
C ILE A 76 9.04 -3.04 -8.44
N PHE A 77 10.20 -3.67 -8.63
CA PHE A 77 10.53 -4.93 -7.99
C PHE A 77 10.52 -4.80 -6.46
N LEU A 78 11.09 -3.70 -5.95
CA LEU A 78 11.15 -3.46 -4.52
C LEU A 78 9.75 -3.20 -3.93
N ALA A 79 8.89 -2.44 -4.62
CA ALA A 79 7.52 -2.20 -4.20
C ALA A 79 6.70 -3.50 -4.14
N ILE A 80 6.88 -4.42 -5.10
CA ILE A 80 6.21 -5.73 -5.09
C ILE A 80 6.66 -6.57 -3.89
N ILE A 81 7.97 -6.61 -3.60
CA ILE A 81 8.49 -7.35 -2.44
C ILE A 81 7.93 -6.80 -1.14
N ILE A 82 7.92 -5.47 -0.98
CA ILE A 82 7.33 -4.78 0.18
C ILE A 82 5.85 -5.11 0.30
N ALA A 83 5.11 -5.09 -0.81
CA ALA A 83 3.68 -5.39 -0.83
C ALA A 83 3.38 -6.81 -0.36
N LEU A 84 4.21 -7.79 -0.73
CA LEU A 84 4.10 -9.17 -0.26
C LEU A 84 4.37 -9.28 1.24
N LEU A 85 5.45 -8.66 1.73
CA LEU A 85 5.80 -8.66 3.15
C LEU A 85 4.70 -8.04 4.01
N TRP A 86 4.18 -6.88 3.61
CA TRP A 86 3.05 -6.25 4.29
C TRP A 86 1.78 -7.08 4.19
N GLY A 87 1.51 -7.72 3.05
CA GLY A 87 0.34 -8.59 2.89
C GLY A 87 0.35 -9.74 3.89
N ILE A 88 1.51 -10.38 4.07
CA ILE A 88 1.68 -11.45 5.06
C ILE A 88 1.50 -10.90 6.48
N ALA A 89 2.18 -9.79 6.81
CA ALA A 89 2.12 -9.15 8.12
C ALA A 89 0.67 -8.76 8.50
N PHE A 90 -0.05 -8.10 7.58
CA PHE A 90 -1.45 -7.74 7.78
C PHE A 90 -2.37 -8.95 7.84
N GLY A 91 -2.09 -10.00 7.06
CA GLY A 91 -2.80 -11.27 7.16
C GLY A 91 -2.70 -11.89 8.56
N PHE A 92 -1.51 -11.89 9.15
CA PHE A 92 -1.28 -12.34 10.53
C PHE A 92 -1.98 -11.44 11.56
N ILE A 93 -1.87 -10.12 11.43
CA ILE A 93 -2.53 -9.17 12.32
C ILE A 93 -4.05 -9.34 12.26
N LYS A 94 -4.64 -9.41 11.07
CA LYS A 94 -6.09 -9.56 10.88
C LYS A 94 -6.60 -10.92 11.37
N LYS A 95 -5.79 -11.98 11.27
CA LYS A 95 -6.10 -13.31 11.80
C LYS A 95 -6.14 -13.31 13.34
N ASN A 96 -5.13 -12.70 13.98
CA ASN A 96 -4.91 -12.80 15.43
C ASN A 96 -5.51 -11.65 16.24
N VAL A 97 -5.74 -10.49 15.63
CA VAL A 97 -6.28 -9.29 16.28
C VAL A 97 -7.71 -9.05 15.77
N ASP A 98 -8.68 -9.19 16.67
CA ASP A 98 -10.08 -8.91 16.37
C ASP A 98 -10.33 -7.40 16.55
N ILE A 99 -9.88 -6.60 15.58
CA ILE A 99 -10.10 -5.15 15.56
C ILE A 99 -11.55 -4.88 15.19
N LYS A 100 -12.46 -5.00 16.17
CA LYS A 100 -13.85 -4.55 16.02
C LYS A 100 -13.89 -3.03 16.11
N ALA A 101 -13.70 -2.35 14.99
CA ALA A 101 -14.04 -0.93 14.90
C ALA A 101 -15.56 -0.79 14.99
N GLN A 102 -16.10 -0.64 16.20
CA GLN A 102 -17.51 -0.29 16.41
C GLN A 102 -17.72 1.17 16.01
N ILE A 103 -18.26 1.39 14.83
CA ILE A 103 -18.78 2.71 14.44
C ILE A 103 -20.14 2.86 15.13
N ASN A 104 -20.15 3.49 16.30
CA ASN A 104 -21.38 3.89 16.97
C ASN A 104 -21.98 5.07 16.19
N LYS A 105 -23.02 4.80 15.38
CA LYS A 105 -23.88 5.87 14.85
C LYS A 105 -24.74 6.38 16.01
N LYS A 106 -24.47 7.59 16.47
CA LYS A 106 -25.46 8.42 17.19
C LYS A 106 -26.27 9.20 16.18
#